data_AF-A0A660QXB8-F1
#
_entry.id   AF-A0A660QXB8-F1
#
_cell.length_a   1.000
_cell.length_b   1.000
_cell.length_c   1.000
_cell.angle_alpha   90.00
_cell.angle_beta   90.00
_cell.angle_gamma   90.00
#
_symmetry.space_group_name_H-M   'P 1'
#
loop_
_entity.id
_entity.type
_entity.pdbx_description
1 polymer ?
#
loop_
_entity_poly.entity_id
_entity_poly.type
_entity_poly.pdbx_seq_one_letter_code
_entity_poly.pdbx_strand_id
1 'polypeptide(L)'
;STGDGFNSSDNFYNLSEMASPFLIRNCRFNAYRGRGILVSSRNGVIENNLFNTNDGLGVVFSYESQLWADGPLAQNITIRNNKFHARWEGHMPAIYAHIVTRDGATVESRPYKNFRIEDNRFFNYTKPVVELQAVNGVTLKNNRISIPDGAPADYVPVVLKNCENITTGNLKIESL
;
A
#
# COMPACT_ATOMS: atom_id res chain seq x y z
N SER A 1 27.06 -8.22 -6.49
CA SER A 1 27.03 -6.88 -7.10
C SER A 1 25.97 -6.88 -8.17
N THR A 2 25.00 -5.98 -8.09
CA THR A 2 24.22 -5.62 -9.29
C THR A 2 25.22 -4.94 -10.24
N GLY A 3 25.47 -5.53 -11.40
CA GLY A 3 26.49 -5.02 -12.34
C GLY A 3 26.14 -3.60 -12.82
N ASP A 4 27.14 -2.87 -13.30
CA ASP A 4 27.06 -1.46 -13.74
C ASP A 4 25.89 -1.15 -14.71
N GLY A 5 25.35 -2.18 -15.37
CA GLY A 5 24.18 -2.09 -16.24
C GLY A 5 22.85 -1.79 -15.54
N PHE A 6 22.63 -2.21 -14.28
CA PHE A 6 21.33 -2.02 -13.61
C PHE A 6 21.01 -0.54 -13.39
N ASN A 7 22.03 0.27 -13.12
CA ASN A 7 21.87 1.71 -12.90
C ASN A 7 21.85 2.53 -14.20
N SER A 8 22.03 1.89 -15.36
CA SER A 8 22.21 2.58 -16.65
C SER A 8 21.34 2.04 -17.79
N SER A 9 20.48 1.05 -17.53
CA SER A 9 19.66 0.36 -18.56
C SER A 9 18.16 0.41 -18.27
N ASP A 10 17.33 0.04 -19.24
CA ASP A 10 15.90 -0.19 -19.04
C ASP A 10 15.66 -1.47 -18.22
N ASN A 11 14.61 -1.46 -17.38
CA ASN A 11 14.22 -2.62 -16.59
C ASN A 11 13.15 -3.45 -17.30
N PHE A 12 13.42 -4.74 -17.49
CA PHE A 12 12.47 -5.71 -18.01
C PHE A 12 12.12 -6.75 -16.93
N TYR A 13 10.82 -7.06 -16.80
CA TYR A 13 10.33 -8.05 -15.84
C TYR A 13 9.67 -9.21 -16.58
N ASN A 14 10.04 -10.44 -16.24
CA ASN A 14 9.38 -11.62 -16.78
C ASN A 14 8.01 -11.82 -16.12
N LEU A 15 6.95 -11.40 -16.81
CA LEU A 15 5.59 -11.44 -16.26
C LEU A 15 5.02 -12.87 -16.18
N SER A 16 5.60 -13.87 -16.89
CA SER A 16 5.14 -15.26 -16.81
C SER A 16 5.51 -15.94 -15.48
N GLU A 17 6.57 -15.45 -14.82
CA GLU A 17 7.07 -15.98 -13.54
C GLU A 17 6.51 -15.20 -12.34
N MET A 18 5.59 -14.27 -12.59
CA MET A 18 4.93 -13.51 -11.53
C MET A 18 3.91 -14.37 -10.80
N ALA A 19 3.83 -14.24 -9.48
CA ALA A 19 2.78 -14.83 -8.67
C ALA A 19 1.42 -14.14 -8.93
N SER A 20 0.73 -14.51 -10.02
CA SER A 20 -0.54 -13.91 -10.46
C SER A 20 -1.48 -14.98 -11.04
N PRO A 21 -2.72 -15.13 -10.52
CA PRO A 21 -3.29 -14.40 -9.39
C PRO A 21 -2.72 -14.88 -8.05
N PHE A 22 -2.94 -14.10 -6.99
CA PHE A 22 -2.59 -14.52 -5.62
C PHE A 22 -3.71 -14.24 -4.62
N LEU A 23 -3.72 -15.02 -3.54
CA LEU A 23 -4.67 -14.88 -2.43
C LEU A 23 -3.94 -14.98 -1.10
N ILE A 24 -4.03 -13.94 -0.27
CA ILE A 24 -3.54 -13.92 1.11
C ILE A 24 -4.74 -13.71 2.01
N ARG A 25 -5.13 -14.74 2.76
CA ARG A 25 -6.33 -14.68 3.60
C ARG A 25 -6.20 -15.39 4.93
N ASN A 26 -6.93 -14.87 5.92
CA ASN A 26 -7.02 -15.43 7.26
C ASN A 26 -5.65 -15.55 7.96
N CYS A 27 -4.69 -14.71 7.58
CA CYS A 27 -3.36 -14.65 8.17
C CYS A 27 -3.31 -13.64 9.33
N ARG A 28 -2.32 -13.82 10.22
CA ARG A 28 -2.00 -12.87 11.29
C ARG A 28 -0.53 -12.46 11.18
N PHE A 29 -0.29 -11.19 10.90
CA PHE A 29 1.04 -10.58 10.86
C PHE A 29 1.26 -9.83 12.18
N ASN A 30 2.12 -10.36 13.07
CA ASN A 30 2.26 -9.84 14.44
C ASN A 30 3.65 -9.28 14.72
N ALA A 31 3.68 -8.15 15.45
CA ALA A 31 4.88 -7.57 16.05
C ALA A 31 6.06 -7.38 15.07
N TYR A 32 5.73 -7.08 13.81
CA TYR A 32 6.74 -6.92 12.76
C TYR A 32 7.28 -5.49 12.71
N ARG A 33 8.52 -5.38 12.21
CA ARG A 33 9.14 -4.14 11.73
C ARG A 33 9.22 -4.17 10.21
N GLY A 34 9.12 -3.03 9.54
CA GLY A 34 9.31 -2.92 8.08
C GLY A 34 8.02 -3.06 7.28
N ARG A 35 7.81 -4.18 6.58
CA ARG A 35 6.69 -4.37 5.62
C ARG A 35 5.97 -5.68 5.92
N GLY A 36 4.65 -5.64 6.14
CA GLY A 36 3.84 -6.84 6.34
C GLY A 36 3.76 -7.69 5.07
N ILE A 37 3.35 -7.06 3.96
CA ILE A 37 3.34 -7.65 2.62
C ILE A 37 3.93 -6.64 1.64
N LEU A 38 4.92 -7.05 0.86
CA LEU A 38 5.41 -6.32 -0.31
C LEU A 38 4.82 -6.97 -1.57
N VAL A 39 4.05 -6.20 -2.35
CA VAL A 39 3.31 -6.68 -3.52
C VAL A 39 3.95 -6.14 -4.79
N SER A 40 4.50 -7.04 -5.58
CA SER A 40 5.01 -6.83 -6.95
C SER A 40 4.27 -7.71 -7.97
N SER A 41 3.00 -8.01 -7.70
CA SER A 41 2.20 -8.98 -8.45
C SER A 41 0.84 -8.41 -8.87
N ARG A 42 0.14 -9.09 -9.78
CA ARG A 42 -1.15 -8.67 -10.34
C ARG A 42 -2.29 -9.59 -9.91
N ASN A 43 -3.54 -9.09 -10.02
CA ASN A 43 -4.78 -9.84 -9.80
C ASN A 43 -4.82 -10.50 -8.40
N GLY A 44 -4.47 -9.71 -7.39
CA GLY A 44 -4.30 -10.17 -6.02
C GLY A 44 -5.47 -9.85 -5.11
N VAL A 45 -5.77 -10.75 -4.17
CA VAL A 45 -6.73 -10.52 -3.09
C VAL A 45 -6.05 -10.70 -1.74
N ILE A 46 -6.14 -9.66 -0.89
CA ILE A 46 -5.64 -9.65 0.48
C ILE A 46 -6.87 -9.44 1.37
N GLU A 47 -7.33 -10.49 2.04
CA GLU A 47 -8.61 -10.45 2.75
C GLU A 47 -8.64 -11.12 4.12
N ASN A 48 -9.47 -10.59 5.02
CA ASN A 48 -9.71 -11.19 6.35
C ASN A 48 -8.42 -11.41 7.16
N ASN A 49 -7.38 -10.59 6.94
CA ASN A 49 -6.12 -10.68 7.67
C ASN A 49 -6.10 -9.71 8.86
N LEU A 50 -5.24 -10.01 9.83
CA LEU A 50 -4.90 -9.12 10.93
C LEU A 50 -3.44 -8.67 10.78
N PHE A 51 -3.23 -7.37 10.73
CA PHE A 51 -1.93 -6.72 10.77
C PHE A 51 -1.76 -6.00 12.09
N ASN A 52 -0.75 -6.40 12.86
CA ASN A 52 -0.36 -5.82 14.12
C ASN A 52 1.07 -5.31 13.99
N THR A 53 1.23 -4.07 13.54
CA THR A 53 2.54 -3.47 13.29
C THR A 53 3.08 -2.81 14.55
N ASN A 54 4.36 -3.04 14.86
CA ASN A 54 5.06 -2.24 15.87
C ASN A 54 5.62 -0.98 15.20
N ASP A 55 6.35 -1.13 14.10
CA ASP A 55 6.94 -0.02 13.35
C ASP A 55 7.06 -0.41 11.87
N GLY A 56 6.20 0.15 11.01
CA GLY A 56 6.25 -0.14 9.58
C GLY A 56 4.89 -0.13 8.89
N LEU A 57 4.90 -0.66 7.67
CA LEU A 57 3.82 -0.65 6.69
C LEU A 57 3.03 -1.97 6.69
N GLY A 58 1.72 -1.93 6.43
CA GLY A 58 0.89 -3.14 6.31
C GLY A 58 1.06 -3.83 4.95
N VAL A 59 0.42 -3.28 3.92
CA VAL A 59 0.52 -3.71 2.52
C VAL A 59 1.24 -2.63 1.73
N VAL A 60 2.29 -3.03 1.02
CA VAL A 60 3.16 -2.11 0.28
C VAL A 60 3.22 -2.48 -1.18
N PHE A 61 3.01 -1.50 -2.04
CA PHE A 61 3.29 -1.56 -3.46
C PHE A 61 4.55 -0.72 -3.72
N SER A 62 5.60 -1.40 -4.15
CA SER A 62 6.88 -0.78 -4.48
C SER A 62 7.20 -1.09 -5.92
N TYR A 63 7.63 -0.05 -6.63
CA TYR A 63 8.37 -0.19 -7.87
C TYR A 63 9.61 0.66 -7.74
N GLU A 64 10.75 0.08 -8.03
CA GLU A 64 12.02 0.77 -7.93
C GLU A 64 12.93 0.41 -9.09
N SER A 65 13.42 1.43 -9.80
CA SER A 65 14.34 1.25 -10.91
C SER A 65 15.78 1.68 -10.59
N GLN A 66 16.12 1.88 -9.32
CA GLN A 66 17.41 2.43 -8.90
C GLN A 66 18.30 1.46 -8.14
N LEU A 67 17.88 0.92 -6.99
CA LEU A 67 18.74 0.05 -6.17
C LEU A 67 18.18 -1.37 -6.03
N TRP A 68 16.91 -1.49 -5.68
CA TRP A 68 16.31 -2.78 -5.30
C TRP A 68 15.65 -3.55 -6.44
N ALA A 69 15.48 -2.92 -7.61
CA ALA A 69 14.77 -3.49 -8.75
C ALA A 69 13.32 -3.93 -8.43
N ASP A 70 12.70 -3.35 -7.41
CA ASP A 70 11.35 -3.73 -6.97
C ASP A 70 10.38 -3.65 -8.16
N GLY A 71 9.70 -4.75 -8.42
CA GLY A 71 8.77 -4.86 -9.53
C GLY A 71 8.46 -6.32 -9.85
N PRO A 72 7.56 -6.57 -10.80
CA PRO A 72 6.86 -5.60 -11.63
C PRO A 72 5.74 -4.81 -10.91
N LEU A 73 5.22 -3.77 -11.59
CA LEU A 73 4.11 -2.95 -11.10
C LEU A 73 2.84 -3.77 -10.83
N ALA A 74 2.31 -3.63 -9.62
CA ALA A 74 1.08 -4.27 -9.18
C ALA A 74 -0.16 -3.68 -9.88
N GLN A 75 -1.12 -4.54 -10.23
CA GLN A 75 -2.37 -4.13 -10.88
C GLN A 75 -3.51 -5.04 -10.44
N ASN A 76 -4.73 -4.49 -10.40
CA ASN A 76 -5.95 -5.22 -10.04
C ASN A 76 -5.85 -5.87 -8.65
N ILE A 77 -5.67 -5.05 -7.62
CA ILE A 77 -5.48 -5.54 -6.25
C ILE A 77 -6.70 -5.19 -5.41
N THR A 78 -7.19 -6.18 -4.68
CA THR A 78 -8.28 -5.99 -3.71
C THR A 78 -7.77 -6.25 -2.30
N ILE A 79 -7.83 -5.24 -1.45
CA ILE A 79 -7.53 -5.31 -0.02
C ILE A 79 -8.85 -5.12 0.72
N ARG A 80 -9.42 -6.20 1.27
CA ARG A 80 -10.75 -6.14 1.86
C ARG A 80 -10.92 -6.84 3.20
N ASN A 81 -11.80 -6.33 4.07
CA ASN A 81 -12.10 -6.95 5.36
C ASN A 81 -10.87 -7.20 6.27
N ASN A 82 -9.77 -6.47 6.07
CA ASN A 82 -8.59 -6.61 6.95
C ASN A 82 -8.71 -5.70 8.17
N LYS A 83 -7.99 -6.07 9.23
CA LYS A 83 -7.81 -5.24 10.43
C LYS A 83 -6.35 -4.82 10.53
N PHE A 84 -6.10 -3.52 10.60
CA PHE A 84 -4.77 -2.95 10.77
C PHE A 84 -4.70 -2.25 12.12
N HIS A 85 -3.79 -2.67 12.98
CA HIS A 85 -3.53 -2.07 14.28
C HIS A 85 -2.11 -1.52 14.30
N ALA A 86 -2.01 -0.20 14.49
CA ALA A 86 -0.76 0.43 14.84
C ALA A 86 -0.54 0.31 16.35
N ARG A 87 0.59 -0.28 16.77
CA ARG A 87 0.88 -0.48 18.20
C ARG A 87 1.77 0.59 18.81
N TRP A 88 2.52 1.34 18.00
CA TRP A 88 3.49 2.35 18.45
C TRP A 88 3.46 3.55 17.50
N GLU A 89 3.86 4.74 17.98
CA GLU A 89 3.85 6.01 17.21
C GLU A 89 4.76 5.98 15.96
N GLY A 90 5.75 5.09 15.94
CA GLY A 90 6.64 4.88 14.78
C GLY A 90 5.94 4.38 13.53
N HIS A 91 4.69 3.89 13.63
CA HIS A 91 3.93 3.31 12.53
C HIS A 91 3.97 4.13 11.24
N MET A 92 3.96 3.46 10.08
CA MET A 92 3.82 4.08 8.76
C MET A 92 2.43 3.79 8.20
N PRO A 93 2.05 4.27 6.99
CA PRO A 93 0.74 3.95 6.44
C PRO A 93 0.42 2.45 6.40
N ALA A 94 -0.84 2.11 6.68
CA ALA A 94 -1.28 0.72 6.65
C ALA A 94 -1.23 0.16 5.22
N ILE A 95 -1.61 0.96 4.24
CA ILE A 95 -1.55 0.64 2.82
C ILE A 95 -0.76 1.74 2.13
N TYR A 96 0.33 1.37 1.47
CA TYR A 96 1.28 2.31 0.88
C TYR A 96 1.63 1.92 -0.55
N ALA A 97 1.56 2.86 -1.48
CA ALA A 97 2.06 2.68 -2.83
C ALA A 97 3.02 3.81 -3.20
N HIS A 98 4.20 3.44 -3.69
CA HIS A 98 5.20 4.40 -4.13
C HIS A 98 5.97 3.90 -5.35
N ILE A 99 6.60 4.85 -6.03
CA ILE A 99 7.49 4.60 -7.16
C ILE A 99 8.78 5.38 -6.93
N VAL A 100 9.90 4.68 -6.96
CA VAL A 100 11.25 5.24 -6.97
C VAL A 100 11.83 5.06 -8.36
N THR A 101 11.93 6.16 -9.09
CA THR A 101 12.57 6.20 -10.40
C THR A 101 14.06 6.51 -10.25
N ARG A 102 14.82 6.09 -11.26
CA ARG A 102 16.20 6.55 -11.44
C ARG A 102 16.20 8.08 -11.57
N ASP A 103 17.18 8.71 -10.93
CA ASP A 103 17.39 10.18 -10.93
C ASP A 103 16.19 11.02 -10.44
N GLY A 104 15.21 10.39 -9.79
CA GLY A 104 14.02 11.07 -9.28
C GLY A 104 13.07 11.57 -10.37
N ALA A 105 13.11 10.98 -11.57
CA ALA A 105 12.20 11.33 -12.66
C ALA A 105 10.73 11.25 -12.25
N THR A 106 9.94 12.28 -12.57
CA THR A 106 8.51 12.30 -12.28
C THR A 106 7.76 11.27 -13.09
N VAL A 107 6.81 10.56 -12.46
CA VAL A 107 5.97 9.54 -13.10
C VAL A 107 4.58 10.09 -13.34
N GLU A 108 4.32 10.61 -14.54
CA GLU A 108 3.01 11.16 -14.92
C GLU A 108 1.97 10.09 -15.28
N SER A 109 2.42 8.92 -15.75
CA SER A 109 1.59 7.89 -16.41
C SER A 109 0.71 7.04 -15.50
N ARG A 110 0.80 7.24 -14.17
CA ARG A 110 -0.03 6.56 -13.15
C ARG A 110 -0.09 5.03 -13.35
N PRO A 111 1.06 4.34 -13.33
CA PRO A 111 1.16 3.01 -13.90
C PRO A 111 0.62 1.88 -13.00
N TYR A 112 0.38 2.15 -11.72
CA TYR A 112 -0.44 1.27 -10.87
C TYR A 112 -1.90 1.37 -11.29
N LYS A 113 -2.62 0.23 -11.33
CA LYS A 113 -4.00 0.20 -11.83
C LYS A 113 -4.93 -0.56 -10.91
N ASN A 114 -6.14 -0.02 -10.74
CA ASN A 114 -7.30 -0.69 -10.15
C ASN A 114 -7.05 -1.25 -8.75
N PHE A 115 -6.86 -0.37 -7.77
CA PHE A 115 -6.75 -0.74 -6.36
C PHE A 115 -8.10 -0.56 -5.67
N ARG A 116 -8.61 -1.65 -5.09
CA ARG A 116 -9.85 -1.65 -4.29
C ARG A 116 -9.49 -1.88 -2.84
N ILE A 117 -9.80 -0.91 -1.99
CA ILE A 117 -9.56 -0.94 -0.55
C ILE A 117 -10.93 -0.81 0.11
N GLU A 118 -11.48 -1.93 0.55
CA GLU A 118 -12.90 -2.03 0.89
C GLU A 118 -13.14 -2.70 2.25
N ASP A 119 -14.07 -2.18 3.05
CA ASP A 119 -14.50 -2.79 4.32
C ASP A 119 -13.37 -3.06 5.34
N ASN A 120 -12.23 -2.35 5.23
CA ASN A 120 -11.11 -2.51 6.17
C ASN A 120 -11.33 -1.68 7.43
N ARG A 121 -10.72 -2.12 8.53
CA ARG A 121 -10.72 -1.41 9.81
C ARG A 121 -9.30 -1.06 10.21
N PHE A 122 -9.08 0.21 10.53
CA PHE A 122 -7.79 0.75 10.93
C PHE A 122 -7.90 1.28 12.36
N PHE A 123 -6.94 0.93 13.22
CA PHE A 123 -6.97 1.27 14.65
C PHE A 123 -5.67 1.93 15.06
N ASN A 124 -5.77 2.99 15.88
CA ASN A 124 -4.65 3.69 16.51
C ASN A 124 -3.67 4.37 15.54
N TYR A 125 -4.11 4.70 14.32
CA TYR A 125 -3.26 5.40 13.36
C TYR A 125 -3.32 6.91 13.58
N THR A 126 -2.17 7.54 13.77
CA THR A 126 -1.99 9.01 13.75
C THR A 126 -1.31 9.52 12.48
N LYS A 127 -1.01 8.63 11.54
CA LYS A 127 -0.48 8.87 10.17
C LYS A 127 -1.48 8.31 9.15
N PRO A 128 -1.42 8.68 7.86
CA PRO A 128 -2.40 8.22 6.88
C PRO A 128 -2.54 6.70 6.92
N VAL A 129 -3.76 6.17 6.93
CA VAL A 129 -3.99 4.72 6.80
C VAL A 129 -3.78 4.26 5.36
N VAL A 130 -4.05 5.14 4.40
CA VAL A 130 -3.84 4.89 2.98
C VAL A 130 -3.01 6.04 2.42
N GLU A 131 -1.86 5.72 1.85
CA GLU A 131 -1.08 6.67 1.06
C GLU A 131 -0.69 6.03 -0.27
N LEU A 132 -1.20 6.57 -1.38
CA LEU A 132 -0.99 6.00 -2.70
C LEU A 132 -0.38 7.02 -3.65
N GLN A 133 0.59 6.58 -4.44
CA GLN A 133 1.22 7.36 -5.50
C GLN A 133 0.94 6.71 -6.86
N ALA A 134 0.63 7.53 -7.88
CA ALA A 134 0.62 7.13 -9.29
C ALA A 134 -0.33 5.95 -9.61
N VAL A 135 -1.54 5.98 -9.05
CA VAL A 135 -2.58 4.96 -9.28
C VAL A 135 -3.71 5.51 -10.16
N ASN A 136 -4.00 4.81 -11.25
CA ASN A 136 -5.23 5.00 -12.03
C ASN A 136 -6.27 3.96 -11.59
N GLY A 137 -7.39 4.44 -11.03
CA GLY A 137 -8.46 3.61 -10.52
C GLY A 137 -8.22 3.22 -9.07
N VAL A 138 -8.78 4.01 -8.15
CA VAL A 138 -8.77 3.72 -6.71
C VAL A 138 -10.21 3.67 -6.21
N THR A 139 -10.58 2.57 -5.56
CA THR A 139 -11.85 2.47 -4.84
C THR A 139 -11.57 2.43 -3.35
N LEU A 140 -12.13 3.37 -2.60
CA LEU A 140 -12.11 3.43 -1.13
C LEU A 140 -13.54 3.34 -0.63
N LYS A 141 -13.97 2.15 -0.19
CA LYS A 141 -15.37 1.92 0.17
C LYS A 141 -15.54 1.30 1.55
N ASN A 142 -16.45 1.82 2.36
CA ASN A 142 -16.87 1.25 3.65
C ASN A 142 -15.72 1.04 4.67
N ASN A 143 -14.59 1.74 4.53
CA ASN A 143 -13.49 1.64 5.46
C ASN A 143 -13.79 2.41 6.75
N ARG A 144 -13.32 1.90 7.88
CA ARG A 144 -13.48 2.54 9.20
C ARG A 144 -12.14 2.77 9.87
N ILE A 145 -11.96 3.94 10.44
CA ILE A 145 -10.74 4.36 11.11
C ILE A 145 -11.11 4.75 12.53
N SER A 146 -10.54 4.06 13.50
CA SER A 146 -10.64 4.37 14.92
C SER A 146 -9.34 5.04 15.36
N ILE A 147 -9.38 6.35 15.57
CA ILE A 147 -8.21 7.16 15.95
C ILE A 147 -8.05 7.17 17.48
N PRO A 148 -6.81 7.21 18.00
CA PRO A 148 -6.59 7.26 19.44
C PRO A 148 -6.92 8.65 20.00
N ASP A 149 -7.16 8.73 21.31
CA ASP A 149 -7.28 10.01 22.00
C ASP A 149 -6.04 10.88 21.77
N GLY A 150 -6.27 12.17 21.52
CA GLY A 150 -5.18 13.11 21.25
C GLY A 150 -4.59 13.01 19.84
N ALA A 151 -5.23 12.30 18.90
CA ALA A 151 -4.85 12.38 17.50
C ALA A 151 -4.87 13.85 17.01
N PRO A 152 -3.97 14.24 16.07
CA PRO A 152 -3.92 15.61 15.55
C PRO A 152 -5.28 16.05 14.99
N ALA A 153 -5.67 17.30 15.26
CA ALA A 153 -6.93 17.86 14.77
C ALA A 153 -6.99 17.95 13.23
N ASP A 154 -5.82 18.02 12.59
CA ASP A 154 -5.62 18.07 11.14
C ASP A 154 -5.26 16.70 10.54
N TYR A 155 -5.60 15.60 11.23
CA TYR A 155 -5.32 14.25 10.76
C TYR A 155 -5.90 13.98 9.35
N VAL A 156 -5.00 13.68 8.40
CA VAL A 156 -5.35 13.29 7.03
C VAL A 156 -5.22 11.76 6.89
N PRO A 157 -6.32 10.99 6.89
CA PRO A 157 -6.26 9.53 6.85
C PRO A 157 -5.90 8.96 5.49
N VAL A 158 -6.15 9.70 4.41
CA VAL A 158 -5.98 9.24 3.04
C VAL A 158 -5.22 10.29 2.25
N VAL A 159 -4.07 9.90 1.71
CA VAL A 159 -3.22 10.75 0.88
C VAL A 159 -3.10 10.12 -0.50
N LEU A 160 -3.53 10.83 -1.54
CA LEU A 160 -3.49 10.36 -2.92
C LEU A 160 -2.63 11.32 -3.75
N LYS A 161 -1.44 10.87 -4.16
CA LYS A 161 -0.46 11.65 -4.92
C LYS A 161 -0.48 11.20 -6.37
N ASN A 162 -0.74 12.11 -7.30
CA ASN A 162 -0.85 11.77 -8.72
C ASN A 162 -1.77 10.55 -8.94
N CYS A 163 -2.97 10.51 -8.33
CA CYS A 163 -3.94 9.44 -8.55
C CYS A 163 -5.17 9.96 -9.32
N GLU A 164 -5.82 9.11 -10.12
CA GLU A 164 -7.01 9.48 -10.90
C GLU A 164 -8.06 8.36 -10.89
N ASN A 165 -9.27 8.66 -11.37
CA ASN A 165 -10.41 7.73 -11.37
C ASN A 165 -10.70 7.19 -9.97
N ILE A 166 -10.91 8.12 -9.02
CA ILE A 166 -11.09 7.81 -7.60
C ILE A 166 -12.59 7.68 -7.31
N THR A 167 -12.96 6.54 -6.72
CA THR A 167 -14.29 6.28 -6.20
C THR A 167 -14.22 6.16 -4.68
N THR A 168 -14.95 7.02 -3.97
CA THR A 168 -15.05 6.98 -2.50
C THR A 168 -16.49 6.70 -2.07
N GLY A 169 -16.65 6.00 -0.94
CA GLY A 169 -17.96 5.83 -0.32
C GLY A 169 -17.84 5.32 1.12
N ASN A 170 -18.58 5.92 2.05
CA ASN A 170 -18.62 5.48 3.46
C ASN A 170 -17.25 5.27 4.11
N LEU A 171 -16.35 6.26 4.01
CA LEU A 171 -15.19 6.33 4.89
C LEU A 171 -15.64 6.93 6.23
N LYS A 172 -15.50 6.20 7.33
CA LYS A 172 -15.84 6.68 8.68
C LYS A 172 -14.59 6.84 9.53
N ILE A 173 -14.48 7.97 10.20
CA ILE A 173 -13.44 8.26 11.20
C ILE A 173 -14.17 8.45 12.52
N GLU A 174 -13.76 7.70 13.53
CA GLU A 174 -14.39 7.63 14.83
C GLU A 174 -13.26 7.70 15.88
N SER A 175 -13.44 8.44 16.97
CA SER A 175 -12.54 8.34 18.12
C SER A 175 -12.77 7.00 18.85
N LEU A 176 -11.72 6.47 19.47
CA LEU A 176 -11.81 5.27 20.31
C LEU A 176 -12.54 5.50 21.63
#